data_AF-A0AA89C5D9-F1
#
_entry.id   AF-A0AA89C5D9-F1
#
_cell.length_a   1.000
_cell.length_b   1.000
_cell.length_c   1.000
_cell.angle_alpha   90.00
_cell.angle_beta   90.00
_cell.angle_gamma   90.00
#
_symmetry.space_group_name_H-M   'P 1'
#
loop_
_entity.id
_entity.type
_entity.pdbx_description
1 polymer ?
#
loop_
_entity_poly.entity_id
_entity_poly.type
_entity_poly.pdbx_seq_one_letter_code
_entity_poly.pdbx_strand_id
1 'polypeptide(L)'
;KPDVPTLETSLHVVENSPNTIHTCTGYLGSPRGSFKIEVNKTDTLNFQEYPSHLHSGEETVTNMACGVYVEYKFGLSLPSNFNLSTVRCRAENDYSSSSGDLLVSNSEVITLIPDGYCNDISTGFKHHPLGCGYYVECANGIIYGRPASPTLCFNFAKNESDNCLNVPECSGTT
;
A
#
# COMPACT_ATOMS: atom_id res chain seq x y z
N LYS A 1 -20.47 18.02 -3.37
CA LYS A 1 -20.36 16.61 -2.96
C LYS A 1 -18.96 16.09 -3.27
N PRO A 2 -18.44 15.10 -2.54
CA PRO A 2 -17.18 14.45 -2.88
C PRO A 2 -17.33 13.64 -4.16
N ASP A 3 -16.20 13.26 -4.76
CA ASP A 3 -16.15 12.25 -5.82
C ASP A 3 -15.58 10.92 -5.28
N VAL A 4 -15.52 9.93 -6.18
CA VAL A 4 -14.87 8.66 -5.89
C VAL A 4 -13.34 8.89 -5.84
N PRO A 5 -12.67 8.57 -4.73
CA PRO A 5 -11.23 8.78 -4.62
C PRO A 5 -10.43 7.78 -5.47
N THR A 6 -9.15 8.07 -5.68
CA THR A 6 -8.17 7.15 -6.27
C THR A 6 -7.13 6.78 -5.21
N LEU A 7 -6.70 5.51 -5.22
CA LEU A 7 -5.65 5.01 -4.34
C LEU A 7 -4.44 4.57 -5.17
N GLU A 8 -3.28 5.13 -4.84
CA GLU A 8 -1.97 4.64 -5.27
C GLU A 8 -1.29 3.96 -4.08
N THR A 9 -1.21 2.63 -4.09
CA THR A 9 -0.53 1.87 -3.03
C THR A 9 0.87 1.45 -3.43
N SER A 10 1.77 1.51 -2.47
CA SER A 10 2.93 0.63 -2.45
C SER A 10 2.50 -0.79 -2.01
N LEU A 11 2.70 -1.80 -2.87
CA LEU A 11 2.31 -3.20 -2.59
C LEU A 11 3.12 -3.84 -1.45
N HIS A 12 4.29 -3.27 -1.14
CA HIS A 12 5.28 -3.81 -0.22
C HIS A 12 5.37 -2.97 1.04
N VAL A 13 4.67 -3.39 2.08
CA VAL A 13 4.60 -2.70 3.37
C VAL A 13 5.53 -3.41 4.35
N VAL A 14 6.33 -2.66 5.09
CA VAL A 14 7.15 -3.23 6.17
C VAL A 14 6.29 -3.36 7.42
N GLU A 15 6.34 -4.53 8.07
CA GLU A 15 5.55 -4.76 9.29
C GLU A 15 5.85 -3.72 10.36
N ASN A 16 4.80 -3.25 11.05
CA ASN A 16 4.87 -2.28 12.14
C ASN A 16 5.62 -0.99 11.79
N SER A 17 5.70 -0.62 10.50
CA SER A 17 6.43 0.55 10.04
C SER A 17 5.57 1.41 9.11
N PRO A 18 5.33 2.69 9.43
CA PRO A 18 4.59 3.60 8.55
C PRO A 18 5.46 4.19 7.43
N ASN A 19 6.67 3.67 7.18
CA ASN A 19 7.59 4.26 6.20
C ASN A 19 7.19 3.99 4.75
N THR A 20 6.41 2.95 4.50
CA THR A 20 5.83 2.69 3.18
C THR A 20 4.68 3.67 2.96
N ILE A 21 4.85 4.57 1.98
CA ILE A 21 3.87 5.61 1.68
C ILE A 21 2.86 5.13 0.62
N HIS A 22 1.60 5.44 0.88
CA HIS A 22 0.44 5.30 0.01
C HIS A 22 -0.19 6.67 -0.20
N THR A 23 -0.96 6.84 -1.27
CA THR A 23 -1.60 8.12 -1.58
C THR A 23 -3.08 7.91 -1.90
N CYS A 24 -3.96 8.60 -1.15
CA CYS A 24 -5.35 8.81 -1.55
C CYS A 24 -5.45 10.18 -2.23
N THR A 25 -6.10 10.26 -3.38
CA THR A 25 -6.40 11.53 -4.04
C THR A 25 -7.88 11.64 -4.39
N GLY A 26 -8.42 12.87 -4.40
CA GLY A 26 -9.81 13.09 -4.76
C GLY A 26 -10.35 14.44 -4.30
N TYR A 27 -11.55 14.75 -4.77
CA TYR A 27 -12.30 15.94 -4.43
C TYR A 27 -13.21 15.68 -3.21
N LEU A 28 -13.00 16.41 -2.12
CA LEU A 28 -13.74 16.22 -0.86
C LEU A 28 -14.95 17.17 -0.71
N GLY A 29 -15.25 17.96 -1.74
CA GLY A 29 -16.41 18.84 -1.78
C GLY A 29 -16.35 20.06 -0.86
N SER A 30 -17.51 20.71 -0.70
CA SER A 30 -17.78 21.81 0.22
C SER A 30 -19.12 21.52 0.92
N PRO A 31 -19.22 21.51 2.27
CA PRO A 31 -18.11 21.67 3.21
C PRO A 31 -17.09 20.54 3.04
N ARG A 32 -15.86 20.82 3.44
CA ARG A 32 -14.72 19.92 3.26
C ARG A 32 -14.97 18.62 4.02
N GLY A 33 -14.86 17.51 3.31
CA GLY A 33 -14.80 16.15 3.86
C GLY A 33 -13.41 15.72 4.32
N SER A 34 -13.26 14.41 4.51
CA SER A 34 -12.00 13.74 4.84
C SER A 34 -11.87 12.42 4.09
N PHE A 35 -10.63 11.92 3.97
CA PHE A 35 -10.40 10.52 3.62
C PHE A 35 -10.39 9.66 4.89
N LYS A 36 -11.04 8.50 4.78
CA LYS A 36 -10.92 7.39 5.72
C LYS A 36 -10.14 6.28 5.05
N ILE A 37 -9.14 5.74 5.74
CA ILE A 37 -8.45 4.55 5.27
C ILE A 37 -9.21 3.35 5.76
N GLU A 38 -9.51 2.42 4.86
CA GLU A 38 -10.20 1.19 5.20
C GLU A 38 -9.34 -0.02 4.85
N VAL A 39 -9.35 -1.01 5.74
CA VAL A 39 -8.62 -2.26 5.56
C VAL A 39 -9.60 -3.42 5.71
N ASN A 40 -9.54 -4.37 4.78
CA ASN A 40 -10.21 -5.66 4.89
C ASN A 40 -9.15 -6.73 5.11
N LYS A 41 -9.16 -7.35 6.28
CA LYS A 41 -8.28 -8.48 6.57
C LYS A 41 -8.74 -9.69 5.77
N THR A 42 -7.81 -10.57 5.39
CA THR A 42 -8.10 -11.77 4.58
C THR A 42 -9.22 -12.65 5.18
N ASP A 43 -9.34 -12.66 6.51
CA ASP A 43 -10.32 -13.46 7.25
C ASP A 43 -11.61 -12.71 7.60
N THR A 44 -11.78 -11.47 7.14
CA THR A 44 -12.96 -10.64 7.43
C THR A 44 -13.83 -10.46 6.19
N LEU A 45 -15.15 -10.40 6.42
CA LEU A 45 -16.13 -10.21 5.35
C LEU A 45 -16.25 -8.74 4.89
N ASN A 46 -15.81 -7.78 5.73
CA ASN A 46 -16.07 -6.36 5.53
C ASN A 46 -14.83 -5.51 5.81
N PHE A 47 -14.69 -4.45 5.03
CA PHE A 47 -13.75 -3.36 5.30
C PHE A 47 -14.08 -2.66 6.62
N GLN A 48 -13.03 -2.30 7.36
CA GLN A 48 -13.13 -1.53 8.60
C GLN A 48 -12.23 -0.29 8.49
N GLU A 49 -12.65 0.82 9.08
CA GLU A 49 -11.82 2.03 9.18
C GLU A 49 -10.55 1.71 9.99
N TYR A 50 -9.40 1.97 9.39
CA TYR A 50 -8.11 1.78 10.02
C TYR A 50 -7.82 2.97 10.95
N PRO A 51 -7.54 2.74 12.24
CA PRO A 51 -7.45 3.82 13.21
C PRO A 51 -6.40 4.88 12.85
N SER A 52 -6.77 6.16 12.99
CA SER A 52 -5.91 7.31 12.68
C SER A 52 -4.65 7.45 13.53
N HIS A 53 -4.59 6.78 14.69
CA HIS A 53 -3.38 6.74 15.51
C HIS A 53 -2.38 5.66 15.06
N LEU A 54 -2.80 4.73 14.17
CA LEU A 54 -1.97 3.65 13.63
C LEU A 54 -1.47 3.94 12.22
N HIS A 55 -1.84 5.08 11.66
CA HIS A 55 -1.29 5.57 10.41
C HIS A 55 -0.84 7.02 10.57
N SER A 56 0.29 7.36 9.98
CA SER A 56 0.73 8.76 9.86
C SER A 56 0.37 9.26 8.48
N GLY A 57 -0.02 10.52 8.36
CA GLY A 57 -0.22 11.10 7.04
C GLY A 57 -0.11 12.60 7.00
N GLU A 58 0.05 13.11 5.79
CA GLU A 58 0.13 14.53 5.46
C GLU A 58 -0.81 14.81 4.28
N GLU A 59 -1.55 15.91 4.39
CA GLU A 59 -2.48 16.35 3.36
C GLU A 59 -1.91 17.56 2.62
N THR A 60 -1.90 17.47 1.30
CA THR A 60 -1.75 18.64 0.42
C THR A 60 -3.12 19.04 -0.09
N VAL A 61 -3.52 20.29 0.17
CA VAL A 61 -4.87 20.80 -0.14
C VAL A 61 -4.79 21.82 -1.26
N THR A 62 -5.60 21.59 -2.30
CA THR A 62 -5.82 22.56 -3.39
C THR A 62 -7.24 23.10 -3.32
N ASN A 63 -7.36 24.39 -3.06
CA ASN A 63 -8.66 25.07 -3.06
C ASN A 63 -9.17 25.20 -4.50
N MET A 64 -10.42 24.78 -4.72
CA MET A 64 -11.13 24.91 -5.98
C MET A 64 -12.36 25.81 -5.80
N ALA A 65 -12.92 26.31 -6.91
CA ALA A 65 -14.05 27.26 -6.86
C ALA A 65 -15.27 26.75 -6.07
N CYS A 66 -15.48 25.43 -6.01
CA CYS A 66 -16.66 24.82 -5.39
C CYS A 66 -16.34 23.84 -4.23
N GLY A 67 -15.10 23.79 -3.75
CA GLY A 67 -14.66 22.82 -2.74
C GLY A 67 -13.15 22.61 -2.74
N VAL A 68 -12.70 21.47 -2.24
CA VAL A 68 -11.26 21.18 -2.09
C VAL A 68 -10.88 19.85 -2.73
N TYR A 69 -9.73 19.85 -3.39
CA TYR A 69 -9.03 18.65 -3.82
C TYR A 69 -7.92 18.35 -2.83
N VAL A 70 -7.79 17.09 -2.42
CA VAL A 70 -6.82 16.66 -1.42
C VAL A 70 -5.99 15.52 -1.98
N GLU A 71 -4.68 15.64 -1.81
CA GLU A 71 -3.72 14.55 -1.88
C GLU A 71 -3.32 14.20 -0.44
N TYR A 72 -3.68 13.00 0.01
CA TYR A 72 -3.35 12.50 1.34
C TYR A 72 -2.33 11.38 1.24
N LYS A 73 -1.09 11.68 1.64
CA LYS A 73 -0.02 10.70 1.73
C LYS A 73 -0.02 10.10 3.11
N PHE A 74 -0.06 8.78 3.22
CA PHE A 74 -0.14 8.08 4.49
C PHE A 74 0.70 6.82 4.52
N GLY A 75 1.18 6.47 5.72
CA GLY A 75 1.90 5.24 6.00
C GLY A 75 1.14 4.35 6.97
N LEU A 76 1.18 3.04 6.75
CA LEU A 76 0.41 2.06 7.52
C LEU A 76 1.32 1.23 8.44
N SER A 77 1.14 1.33 9.75
CA SER A 77 1.86 0.49 10.72
C SER A 77 1.11 -0.81 11.00
N LEU A 78 1.26 -1.80 10.11
CA LEU A 78 0.46 -3.02 10.15
C LEU A 78 1.19 -4.21 10.81
N PRO A 79 0.56 -4.89 11.79
CA PRO A 79 1.09 -6.14 12.33
C PRO A 79 0.94 -7.30 11.35
N SER A 80 1.73 -8.36 11.53
CA SER A 80 1.81 -9.53 10.64
C SER A 80 0.47 -10.20 10.32
N ASN A 81 -0.51 -10.11 11.21
CA ASN A 81 -1.86 -10.64 11.00
C ASN A 81 -2.69 -9.84 9.98
N PHE A 82 -2.15 -8.77 9.40
CA PHE A 82 -2.71 -8.05 8.25
C PHE A 82 -2.04 -8.43 6.93
N ASN A 83 -1.17 -9.44 6.90
CA ASN A 83 -0.58 -9.89 5.65
C ASN A 83 -1.67 -10.32 4.65
N LEU A 84 -1.53 -9.91 3.38
CA LEU A 84 -2.53 -10.13 2.33
C LEU A 84 -3.90 -9.45 2.60
N SER A 85 -3.92 -8.41 3.43
CA SER A 85 -5.11 -7.57 3.59
C SER A 85 -5.30 -6.67 2.36
N THR A 86 -6.54 -6.24 2.14
CA THR A 86 -6.88 -5.27 1.12
C THR A 86 -7.04 -3.87 1.73
N VAL A 87 -6.45 -2.87 1.10
CA VAL A 87 -6.54 -1.45 1.51
C VAL A 87 -7.37 -0.68 0.48
N ARG A 88 -8.17 0.28 0.94
CA ARG A 88 -8.84 1.27 0.10
C ARG A 88 -9.02 2.61 0.83
N CYS A 89 -9.29 3.67 0.08
CA CYS A 89 -9.69 4.97 0.59
C CYS A 89 -11.22 5.12 0.50
N ARG A 90 -11.83 5.77 1.48
CA ARG A 90 -13.22 6.23 1.44
C ARG A 90 -13.26 7.75 1.59
N ALA A 91 -13.91 8.44 0.66
CA ALA A 91 -14.18 9.86 0.77
C ALA A 91 -15.49 10.08 1.52
N GLU A 92 -15.49 10.96 2.52
CA GLU A 92 -16.67 11.20 3.34
C GLU A 92 -16.83 12.70 3.66
N ASN A 93 -18.04 13.21 3.45
CA ASN A 93 -18.50 14.51 3.95
C ASN A 93 -19.99 14.48 4.30
N ASP A 94 -20.52 15.57 4.88
CA ASP A 94 -21.92 15.68 5.29
C ASP A 94 -22.93 15.28 4.19
N TYR A 95 -22.62 15.59 2.92
CA TYR A 95 -23.47 15.23 1.80
C TYR A 95 -23.49 13.71 1.57
N SER A 96 -22.33 13.07 1.43
CA SER A 96 -22.26 11.61 1.19
C SER A 96 -22.85 10.82 2.36
N SER A 97 -22.63 11.29 3.60
CA SER A 97 -23.20 10.65 4.79
C SER A 97 -24.74 10.78 4.82
N SER A 98 -25.29 11.91 4.36
CA SER A 98 -26.75 12.12 4.29
C SER A 98 -27.45 11.37 3.15
N SER A 99 -26.76 11.18 2.01
CA SER A 99 -27.29 10.44 0.86
C SER A 99 -27.11 8.92 0.98
N GLY A 100 -26.22 8.47 1.87
CA GLY A 100 -25.80 7.07 1.96
C GLY A 100 -24.85 6.65 0.83
N ASP A 101 -24.24 7.61 0.13
CA ASP A 101 -23.30 7.33 -0.94
C ASP A 101 -21.98 6.78 -0.36
N LEU A 102 -21.60 5.56 -0.76
CA LEU A 102 -20.32 4.96 -0.41
C LEU A 102 -19.28 5.27 -1.50
N LEU A 103 -18.48 6.31 -1.29
CA LEU A 103 -17.46 6.77 -2.24
C LEU A 103 -16.10 6.15 -1.91
N VAL A 104 -15.79 5.00 -2.52
CA VAL A 104 -14.57 4.21 -2.24
C VAL A 104 -13.69 4.08 -3.47
N SER A 105 -12.37 4.10 -3.25
CA SER A 105 -11.37 3.97 -4.32
C SER A 105 -11.29 2.55 -4.90
N ASN A 106 -10.39 2.36 -5.88
CA ASN A 106 -9.80 1.06 -6.13
C ASN A 106 -9.24 0.45 -4.84
N SER A 107 -9.19 -0.88 -4.80
CA SER A 107 -8.75 -1.65 -3.64
C SER A 107 -7.52 -2.45 -4.04
N GLU A 108 -6.51 -2.47 -3.17
CA GLU A 108 -5.22 -3.08 -3.47
C GLU A 108 -4.83 -4.04 -2.36
N VAL A 109 -4.28 -5.20 -2.74
CA VAL A 109 -3.76 -6.17 -1.77
C VAL A 109 -2.35 -5.78 -1.39
N ILE A 110 -2.13 -5.58 -0.09
CA ILE A 110 -0.81 -5.30 0.45
C ILE A 110 -0.18 -6.57 0.99
N THR A 111 1.14 -6.64 0.90
CA THR A 111 1.92 -7.71 1.53
C THR A 111 2.92 -7.14 2.49
N LEU A 112 3.08 -7.86 3.60
CA LEU A 112 3.97 -7.50 4.67
C LEU A 112 5.34 -8.15 4.49
N ILE A 113 6.38 -7.33 4.57
CA ILE A 113 7.76 -7.77 4.75
C ILE A 113 8.04 -7.72 6.26
N PRO A 114 8.42 -8.84 6.89
CA PRO A 114 8.68 -8.89 8.33
C PRO A 114 9.63 -7.80 8.81
N ASP A 115 9.38 -7.26 9.99
CA ASP A 115 10.34 -6.36 10.62
C ASP A 115 11.66 -7.09 10.84
N GLY A 116 12.77 -6.37 10.67
CA GLY A 116 14.10 -6.95 10.77
C GLY A 116 14.48 -7.93 9.64
N TYR A 117 13.76 -7.93 8.51
CA TYR A 117 14.09 -8.79 7.36
C TYR A 117 15.54 -8.67 6.88
N CYS A 118 16.14 -7.50 7.07
CA CYS A 118 17.51 -7.16 6.69
C CYS A 118 18.51 -7.21 7.87
N ASN A 119 18.18 -7.76 9.03
CA ASN A 119 19.04 -7.69 10.22
C ASN A 119 20.38 -8.44 10.08
N ASP A 120 20.45 -9.42 9.19
CA ASP A 120 21.63 -10.24 8.90
C ASP A 120 22.53 -9.66 7.81
N ILE A 121 22.09 -8.64 7.08
CA ILE A 121 22.86 -8.02 5.98
C ILE A 121 22.78 -6.49 6.02
N SER A 122 23.91 -5.79 5.86
CA SER A 122 23.87 -4.31 5.85
C SER A 122 23.34 -3.75 4.53
N THR A 123 23.71 -4.37 3.39
CA THR A 123 23.28 -3.99 2.06
C THR A 123 23.25 -5.22 1.15
N GLY A 124 22.21 -5.35 0.33
CA GLY A 124 22.06 -6.46 -0.62
C GLY A 124 20.61 -6.72 -0.99
N PHE A 125 20.37 -7.86 -1.66
CA PHE A 125 19.04 -8.28 -2.06
C PHE A 125 18.66 -9.58 -1.36
N LYS A 126 17.38 -9.71 -0.97
CA LYS A 126 16.78 -10.93 -0.41
C LYS A 126 15.50 -11.30 -1.16
N HIS A 127 15.12 -12.57 -1.10
CA HIS A 127 13.84 -13.04 -1.64
C HIS A 127 12.69 -12.25 -1.01
N HIS A 128 11.65 -11.96 -1.79
CA HIS A 128 10.45 -11.34 -1.25
C HIS A 128 9.46 -12.43 -0.77
N PRO A 129 8.73 -12.22 0.36
CA PRO A 129 7.75 -13.18 0.85
C PRO A 129 6.62 -13.56 -0.14
N LEU A 130 6.26 -12.65 -1.05
CA LEU A 130 5.31 -12.91 -2.16
C LEU A 130 5.83 -13.84 -3.26
N GLY A 131 7.12 -14.16 -3.25
CA GLY A 131 7.76 -14.92 -4.30
C GLY A 131 8.44 -14.06 -5.36
N CYS A 132 8.74 -14.70 -6.48
CA CYS A 132 9.84 -14.32 -7.36
C CYS A 132 9.67 -13.07 -8.21
N GLY A 133 8.43 -12.63 -8.44
CA GLY A 133 8.17 -11.38 -9.16
C GLY A 133 8.64 -10.13 -8.40
N TYR A 134 9.08 -10.31 -7.15
CA TYR A 134 9.49 -9.26 -6.24
C TYR A 134 10.78 -9.66 -5.52
N TYR A 135 11.49 -8.65 -5.02
CA TYR A 135 12.65 -8.82 -4.16
C TYR A 135 12.65 -7.76 -3.06
N VAL A 136 13.43 -8.00 -2.01
CA VAL A 136 13.69 -7.01 -0.97
C VAL A 136 15.09 -6.47 -1.19
N GLU A 137 15.21 -5.16 -1.39
CA GLU A 137 16.48 -4.44 -1.28
C GLU A 137 16.68 -4.02 0.17
N CYS A 138 17.79 -4.46 0.75
CA CYS A 138 18.30 -4.00 2.02
C CYS A 138 19.34 -2.92 1.74
N ALA A 139 19.17 -1.71 2.25
CA ALA A 139 20.18 -0.65 2.15
C ALA A 139 20.35 0.04 3.50
N ASN A 140 21.52 -0.15 4.11
CA ASN A 140 21.87 0.34 5.44
C ASN A 140 20.82 -0.01 6.51
N GLY A 141 20.31 -1.24 6.48
CA GLY A 141 19.28 -1.72 7.41
C GLY A 141 17.85 -1.25 7.09
N ILE A 142 17.66 -0.44 6.03
CA ILE A 142 16.34 -0.06 5.55
C ILE A 142 15.83 -1.11 4.56
N ILE A 143 14.57 -1.52 4.73
CA ILE A 143 13.89 -2.54 3.95
C ILE A 143 13.09 -1.85 2.83
N TYR A 144 13.34 -2.24 1.58
CA TYR A 144 12.58 -1.79 0.42
C TYR A 144 12.06 -2.99 -0.37
N GLY A 145 10.75 -3.18 -0.44
CA GLY A 145 10.18 -4.16 -1.37
C GLY A 145 10.10 -3.59 -2.79
N ARG A 146 10.55 -4.36 -3.77
CA ARG A 146 10.62 -3.94 -5.18
C ARG A 146 10.09 -4.99 -6.14
N PRO A 147 9.44 -4.58 -7.24
CA PRO A 147 9.14 -5.47 -8.34
C PRO A 147 10.42 -5.78 -9.15
N ALA A 148 10.57 -7.02 -9.61
CA ALA A 148 11.64 -7.40 -10.53
C ALA A 148 11.44 -6.68 -11.87
N SER A 149 10.29 -6.86 -12.49
CA SER A 149 9.74 -6.12 -13.64
C SER A 149 8.45 -6.85 -14.02
N PRO A 150 7.54 -6.26 -14.81
CA PRO A 150 6.38 -6.99 -15.30
C PRO A 150 6.83 -8.30 -15.97
N THR A 151 6.23 -9.41 -15.56
CA THR A 151 6.47 -10.78 -16.07
C THR A 151 7.87 -11.37 -15.87
N LEU A 152 8.77 -10.71 -15.14
CA LEU A 152 10.11 -11.22 -14.82
C LEU A 152 10.24 -11.62 -13.35
N CYS A 153 11.30 -12.37 -13.05
CA CYS A 153 11.68 -12.76 -11.70
C CYS A 153 13.03 -12.17 -11.34
N PHE A 154 13.27 -11.88 -10.06
CA PHE A 154 14.59 -11.41 -9.64
C PHE A 154 15.58 -12.56 -9.56
N ASN A 155 16.69 -12.46 -10.29
CA ASN A 155 17.75 -13.46 -10.29
C ASN A 155 18.88 -13.03 -9.34
N PHE A 156 18.90 -13.61 -8.14
CA PHE A 156 19.90 -13.32 -7.11
C PHE A 156 21.34 -13.70 -7.49
N ALA A 157 21.54 -14.61 -8.44
CA ALA A 157 22.88 -14.95 -8.92
C ALA A 157 23.46 -13.85 -9.83
N LYS A 158 22.59 -13.07 -10.49
CA LYS A 158 22.98 -11.98 -11.39
C LYS A 158 22.71 -10.59 -10.81
N ASN A 159 21.96 -10.50 -9.72
CA ASN A 159 21.45 -9.25 -9.14
C ASN A 159 20.66 -8.39 -10.15
N GLU A 160 19.85 -9.04 -10.99
CA GLU A 160 19.03 -8.37 -11.99
C GLU A 160 17.74 -9.15 -12.25
N SER A 161 16.79 -8.51 -12.92
CA SER A 161 15.55 -9.17 -13.34
C SER A 161 15.80 -10.00 -14.59
N ASP A 162 15.37 -11.25 -14.54
CA ASP A 162 15.59 -12.24 -15.59
C ASP A 162 14.28 -12.98 -15.88
N ASN A 163 14.25 -13.73 -16.98
CA ASN A 163 13.17 -14.64 -17.25
C ASN A 163 13.02 -15.62 -16.07
N CYS A 164 11.81 -15.84 -15.58
CA CYS A 164 11.55 -16.74 -14.46
C CYS A 164 12.03 -18.18 -14.67
N LEU A 165 12.16 -18.62 -15.93
CA LEU A 165 12.76 -19.93 -16.27
C LEU A 165 14.25 -20.02 -15.95
N ASN A 166 14.95 -18.87 -15.87
CA ASN A 166 16.36 -18.78 -15.50
C ASN A 166 16.56 -18.67 -13.97
N VAL A 167 15.47 -18.68 -13.19
CA VAL A 167 15.50 -18.61 -11.73
C VAL A 167 14.93 -19.93 -11.18
N PRO A 168 15.79 -20.92 -10.85
CA PRO A 168 15.36 -22.31 -10.60
C PRO A 168 14.31 -22.48 -9.48
N GLU A 169 14.38 -21.63 -8.46
CA GLU A 169 13.41 -21.55 -7.35
C GLU A 169 12.03 -21.06 -7.78
N CYS A 170 11.92 -20.43 -8.95
CA CYS A 170 10.70 -19.87 -9.52
C CYS A 170 10.13 -20.74 -10.64
N SER A 171 10.93 -21.63 -11.22
CA SER A 171 10.50 -22.60 -12.23
C SER A 171 9.68 -23.73 -11.60
N GLY A 172 8.42 -23.42 -11.26
CA GLY A 172 7.45 -24.36 -10.69
C GLY A 172 6.10 -23.72 -10.32
N THR A 173 5.99 -22.39 -10.39
CA THR A 173 4.75 -21.64 -10.16
C THR A 173 4.24 -21.08 -11.49
N THR A 174 3.69 -21.97 -12.32
CA THR A 174 2.78 -21.60 -13.42
C THR A 174 1.34 -21.74 -12.97
#